data_AF-A0A366AX64-F1
#
_entry.id   AF-A0A366AX64-F1
#
_cell.length_a   1.000
_cell.length_b   1.000
_cell.length_c   1.000
_cell.angle_alpha   90.00
_cell.angle_beta   90.00
_cell.angle_gamma   90.00
#
_symmetry.space_group_name_H-M   'P 1'
#
loop_
_entity.id
_entity.type
_entity.pdbx_description
1 polymer ?
#
loop_
_entity_poly.entity_id
_entity_poly.type
_entity_poly.pdbx_seq_one_letter_code
_entity_poly.pdbx_strand_id
1 'polypeptide(L)'
;MISFTSKAQTINPDISARVDTSKVAVKAVYQLYKNYLNSRPDSIYKNPNWKEEETEHYLKSKILRVDRAANLMFNYYKSNQYLGYYIPKILQIDSIAVNRYQIKTIFAVANPDQEYKKFTPDCITKLYAVRNSQGEFKLENVISYDTRNWKKYRHKFINYIVHPDCNFNKKEAEKAIAFCEKIAKQFKIKIQPFTYYLVPNSDEMGRLYNFEYWMSYMGGQTMTPLNEIFTSYGSENFPHEFVHMLFPYQKDPRLYCPMIINEGLATWLAGPSANETFEEALQSVSKSFQKKERITFEDIMTFQFKNEFDNSILYVTGGVICKFVFEKHGQKGIWELYNCNKDNFQSVVERVFGMSYNEVERLIIAYIKNYSRV
;
A
#
# COMPACT_ATOMS: atom_id res chain seq x y z
N MET A 1 -14.29 -16.61 11.84
CA MET A 1 -14.24 -15.41 12.72
C MET A 1 -13.89 -15.89 14.13
N ILE A 2 -12.63 -15.73 14.55
CA ILE A 2 -12.21 -16.07 15.91
C ILE A 2 -12.50 -14.85 16.80
N SER A 3 -13.34 -15.03 17.82
CA SER A 3 -13.68 -13.99 18.79
C SER A 3 -12.55 -13.85 19.80
N PHE A 4 -11.73 -12.80 19.65
CA PHE A 4 -10.69 -12.46 20.62
C PHE A 4 -11.26 -11.53 21.71
N THR A 5 -11.58 -12.09 22.88
CA THR A 5 -11.80 -11.27 24.09
C THR A 5 -10.44 -10.85 24.65
N SER A 6 -9.98 -9.63 24.36
CA SER A 6 -8.75 -9.09 24.95
C SER A 6 -9.05 -8.34 26.25
N LYS A 7 -8.55 -8.83 27.39
CA LYS A 7 -8.28 -7.95 28.54
C LYS A 7 -7.15 -6.98 28.15
N ALA A 8 -7.14 -5.78 28.71
CA ALA A 8 -6.06 -4.82 28.50
C ALA A 8 -4.74 -5.41 29.04
N GLN A 9 -3.92 -5.97 28.15
CA GLN A 9 -2.62 -6.53 28.49
C GLN A 9 -1.54 -5.50 28.22
N THR A 10 -0.75 -5.17 29.24
CA THR A 10 0.48 -4.40 29.04
C THR A 10 1.47 -5.25 28.26
N ILE A 11 1.91 -4.76 27.11
CA ILE A 11 2.89 -5.44 26.26
C ILE A 11 4.27 -5.22 26.88
N ASN A 12 4.93 -6.32 27.26
CA ASN A 12 6.32 -6.30 27.70
C ASN A 12 7.14 -7.14 26.71
N PRO A 13 7.78 -6.51 25.71
CA PRO A 13 8.49 -7.27 24.69
C PRO A 13 9.68 -8.00 25.31
N ASP A 14 9.82 -9.28 24.97
CA ASP A 14 11.02 -10.05 25.30
C ASP A 14 12.22 -9.48 24.55
N ILE A 15 13.42 -9.73 25.07
CA ILE A 15 14.67 -9.31 24.44
C ILE A 15 15.54 -10.51 24.12
N SER A 16 16.27 -10.45 23.00
CA SER A 16 17.31 -11.43 22.71
C SER A 16 18.53 -11.21 23.62
N ALA A 17 19.38 -12.23 23.75
CA ALA A 17 20.65 -12.12 24.49
C ALA A 17 21.60 -11.04 23.93
N ARG A 18 21.38 -10.55 22.70
CA ARG A 18 22.17 -9.47 22.10
C ARG A 18 21.82 -8.10 22.67
N VAL A 19 20.66 -7.94 23.30
CA VAL A 19 20.17 -6.65 23.81
C VAL A 19 20.62 -6.46 25.26
N ASP A 20 21.70 -5.71 25.44
CA ASP A 20 22.26 -5.40 26.76
C ASP A 20 21.62 -4.17 27.40
N THR A 21 20.57 -4.38 28.19
CA THR A 21 19.88 -3.32 28.94
C THR A 21 20.60 -2.88 30.22
N SER A 22 21.79 -3.40 30.53
CA SER A 22 22.65 -2.81 31.57
C SER A 22 23.23 -1.46 31.11
N LYS A 23 23.38 -1.27 29.79
CA LYS A 23 23.79 0.00 29.18
C LYS A 23 22.65 1.01 29.26
N VAL A 24 22.91 2.15 29.89
CA VAL A 24 21.92 3.22 30.14
C VAL A 24 21.17 3.64 28.87
N ALA A 25 21.89 3.86 27.76
CA ALA A 25 21.27 4.28 26.51
C ALA A 25 20.39 3.18 25.88
N VAL A 26 20.84 1.92 25.90
CA VAL A 26 20.07 0.78 25.39
C VAL A 26 18.81 0.56 26.23
N LYS A 27 18.92 0.68 27.56
CA LYS A 27 17.77 0.64 28.47
C LYS A 27 16.75 1.74 28.16
N ALA A 28 17.20 2.97 27.90
CA ALA A 28 16.32 4.07 27.55
C ALA A 28 15.58 3.83 26.22
N VAL A 29 16.28 3.31 25.20
CA VAL A 29 15.68 2.95 23.91
C VAL A 29 14.69 1.78 24.05
N TYR A 30 15.01 0.78 24.87
CA TYR A 30 14.09 -0.31 25.20
C TYR A 30 12.80 0.23 25.85
N GLN A 31 12.92 1.13 26.85
CA GLN A 31 11.74 1.71 27.50
C GLN A 31 10.91 2.58 26.54
N LEU A 32 11.56 3.36 25.68
CA LEU A 32 10.87 4.11 24.62
C LEU A 32 10.02 3.18 23.74
N TYR A 33 10.61 2.09 23.24
CA TYR A 33 9.91 1.17 22.34
C TYR A 33 8.80 0.40 23.06
N LYS A 34 9.03 -0.01 24.32
CA LYS A 34 7.98 -0.58 25.19
C LYS A 34 6.81 0.39 25.37
N ASN A 35 7.08 1.67 25.65
CA ASN A 35 6.05 2.70 25.79
C ASN A 35 5.28 2.87 24.48
N TYR A 36 5.97 2.85 23.33
CA TYR A 36 5.35 2.90 22.01
C TYR A 36 4.37 1.75 21.78
N LEU A 37 4.77 0.50 22.02
CA LEU A 37 3.88 -0.67 21.85
C LEU A 37 2.61 -0.59 22.71
N ASN A 38 2.69 0.06 23.88
CA ASN A 38 1.55 0.28 24.78
C ASN A 38 0.77 1.57 24.52
N SER A 39 1.13 2.35 23.50
CA SER A 39 0.55 3.69 23.27
C SER A 39 -0.63 3.71 22.29
N ARG A 40 -1.13 2.55 21.83
CA ARG A 40 -2.09 2.41 20.71
C ARG A 40 -1.49 2.81 19.35
N PRO A 41 -0.41 2.13 18.91
CA PRO A 41 0.22 2.39 17.62
C PRO A 41 -0.70 2.16 16.41
N ASP A 42 -1.85 1.51 16.59
CA ASP A 42 -2.92 1.35 15.60
C ASP A 42 -3.78 2.61 15.40
N SER A 43 -3.54 3.70 16.13
CA SER A 43 -4.36 4.91 16.12
C SER A 43 -3.66 6.10 15.44
N ILE A 44 -4.44 7.02 14.90
CA ILE A 44 -3.97 8.26 14.24
C ILE A 44 -3.99 9.41 15.25
N TYR A 45 -2.85 9.72 15.86
CA TYR A 45 -2.70 10.80 16.83
C TYR A 45 -1.22 11.15 17.01
N LYS A 46 -0.93 12.30 17.66
CA LYS A 46 0.44 12.72 17.97
C LYS A 46 1.03 11.82 19.07
N ASN A 47 1.71 10.74 18.67
CA ASN A 47 2.30 9.78 19.59
C ASN A 47 3.48 10.41 20.34
N PRO A 48 3.47 10.47 21.68
CA PRO A 48 4.53 11.14 22.47
C PRO A 48 5.89 10.45 22.38
N ASN A 49 5.93 9.19 21.91
CA ASN A 49 7.16 8.43 21.70
C ASN A 49 7.78 8.68 20.33
N TRP A 50 7.13 9.46 19.45
CA TRP A 50 7.60 9.69 18.08
C TRP A 50 8.23 11.07 17.91
N LYS A 51 9.10 11.19 16.92
CA LYS A 51 9.73 12.45 16.53
C LYS A 51 8.66 13.43 16.01
N GLU A 52 8.72 14.68 16.46
CA GLU A 52 7.66 15.66 16.23
C GLU A 52 7.50 16.01 14.76
N GLU A 53 8.61 16.20 14.03
CA GLU A 53 8.58 16.60 12.62
C GLU A 53 7.94 15.53 11.72
N GLU A 54 8.20 14.24 11.99
CA GLU A 54 7.53 13.16 11.27
C GLU A 54 6.04 13.11 11.62
N THR A 55 5.71 13.32 12.89
CA THR A 55 4.33 13.29 13.34
C THR A 55 3.48 14.35 12.65
N GLU A 56 4.00 15.56 12.50
CA GLU A 56 3.34 16.64 11.76
C GLU A 56 3.17 16.30 10.28
N HIS A 57 4.19 15.70 9.67
CA HIS A 57 4.17 15.31 8.26
C HIS A 57 3.10 14.24 7.96
N TYR A 58 3.13 13.10 8.65
CA TYR A 58 2.26 11.95 8.35
C TYR A 58 0.80 12.20 8.75
N LEU A 59 0.56 12.88 9.88
CA LEU A 59 -0.79 13.11 10.39
C LEU A 59 -1.55 14.21 9.64
N LYS A 60 -0.90 14.98 8.77
CA LYS A 60 -1.55 16.01 7.94
C LYS A 60 -2.73 15.45 7.12
N SER A 61 -2.63 14.19 6.70
CA SER A 61 -3.67 13.46 5.97
C SER A 61 -4.88 13.08 6.83
N LYS A 62 -4.71 12.97 8.14
CA LYS A 62 -5.65 12.37 9.11
C LYS A 62 -6.02 10.91 8.82
N ILE A 63 -5.29 10.23 7.94
CA ILE A 63 -5.61 8.88 7.46
C ILE A 63 -4.42 7.93 7.67
N LEU A 64 -3.20 8.45 7.58
CA LEU A 64 -1.99 7.69 7.86
C LEU A 64 -1.59 7.78 9.32
N ARG A 65 -1.10 6.65 9.84
CA ARG A 65 -0.37 6.57 11.11
C ARG A 65 1.07 7.02 10.88
N VAL A 66 1.71 7.52 11.92
CA VAL A 66 3.10 8.00 11.85
C VAL A 66 4.12 6.89 11.62
N ASP A 67 3.88 5.70 12.18
CA ASP A 67 4.68 4.50 11.87
C ASP A 67 4.19 3.90 10.55
N ARG A 68 5.08 3.84 9.56
CA ARG A 68 4.77 3.27 8.25
C ARG A 68 4.38 1.79 8.35
N ALA A 69 5.02 1.00 9.21
CA ALA A 69 4.68 -0.42 9.40
C ALA A 69 3.29 -0.58 10.03
N ALA A 70 2.91 0.30 10.96
CA ALA A 70 1.61 0.28 11.62
C ALA A 70 0.43 0.44 10.66
N ASN A 71 0.64 1.11 9.51
CA ASN A 71 -0.39 1.23 8.47
C ASN A 71 -0.72 -0.13 7.81
N LEU A 72 0.20 -1.09 7.87
CA LEU A 72 0.01 -2.43 7.33
C LEU A 72 -0.31 -3.45 8.43
N MET A 73 0.46 -3.45 9.53
CA MET A 73 0.30 -4.40 10.65
C MET A 73 -1.08 -4.35 11.29
N PHE A 74 -1.64 -3.14 11.46
CA PHE A 74 -2.89 -2.93 12.20
C PHE A 74 -4.07 -2.58 11.30
N ASN A 75 -4.00 -2.93 10.01
CA ASN A 75 -5.06 -2.56 9.07
C ASN A 75 -6.41 -3.23 9.43
N TYR A 76 -6.37 -4.46 9.93
CA TYR A 76 -7.56 -5.27 10.25
C TYR A 76 -7.75 -5.56 11.74
N TYR A 77 -6.78 -5.18 12.58
CA TYR A 77 -6.74 -5.55 14.00
C TYR A 77 -6.35 -4.36 14.86
N LYS A 78 -6.91 -4.29 16.07
CA LYS A 78 -6.41 -3.37 17.10
C LYS A 78 -5.02 -3.81 17.55
N SER A 79 -4.18 -2.84 17.93
CA SER A 79 -2.78 -3.15 18.29
C SER A 79 -2.68 -4.16 19.43
N ASN A 80 -3.57 -4.08 20.43
CA ASN A 80 -3.59 -5.02 21.55
C ASN A 80 -3.96 -6.46 21.14
N GLN A 81 -4.88 -6.62 20.18
CA GLN A 81 -5.25 -7.93 19.63
C GLN A 81 -4.09 -8.51 18.82
N TYR A 82 -3.52 -7.69 17.93
CA TYR A 82 -2.38 -8.10 17.11
C TYR A 82 -1.18 -8.49 17.98
N LEU A 83 -0.76 -7.63 18.92
CA LEU A 83 0.41 -7.85 19.77
C LEU A 83 0.20 -8.95 20.83
N GLY A 84 -1.06 -9.27 21.15
CA GLY A 84 -1.40 -10.42 21.99
C GLY A 84 -1.28 -11.76 21.27
N TYR A 85 -1.37 -11.75 19.93
CA TYR A 85 -1.23 -12.94 19.10
C TYR A 85 0.20 -13.09 18.53
N TYR A 86 0.71 -12.04 17.89
CA TYR A 86 2.08 -11.94 17.43
C TYR A 86 2.94 -11.24 18.48
N ILE A 87 3.54 -12.06 19.35
CA ILE A 87 4.28 -11.59 20.51
C ILE A 87 5.57 -10.91 20.04
N PRO A 88 5.81 -9.63 20.42
CA PRO A 88 7.01 -8.92 20.04
C PRO A 88 8.22 -9.41 20.82
N LYS A 89 9.31 -9.73 20.11
CA LYS A 89 10.64 -9.95 20.68
C LYS A 89 11.66 -9.03 20.02
N ILE A 90 12.31 -8.19 20.81
CA ILE A 90 13.35 -7.28 20.33
C ILE A 90 14.61 -8.11 20.10
N LEU A 91 14.99 -8.22 18.84
CA LEU A 91 16.18 -8.96 18.41
C LEU A 91 17.46 -8.14 18.62
N GLN A 92 17.38 -6.82 18.46
CA GLN A 92 18.56 -5.96 18.41
C GLN A 92 18.23 -4.51 18.84
N ILE A 93 19.12 -3.91 19.64
CA ILE A 93 19.19 -2.47 19.91
C ILE A 93 20.64 -2.05 19.79
N ASP A 94 21.03 -1.53 18.62
CA ASP A 94 22.43 -1.22 18.31
C ASP A 94 22.60 0.25 17.93
N SER A 95 23.68 0.87 18.41
CA SER A 95 24.07 2.22 17.99
C SER A 95 24.53 2.18 16.54
N ILE A 96 23.96 3.02 15.69
CA ILE A 96 24.30 3.11 14.26
C ILE A 96 24.88 4.47 13.85
N ALA A 97 24.75 5.46 14.73
CA ALA A 97 25.41 6.76 14.66
C ALA A 97 25.38 7.39 16.05
N VAL A 98 26.06 8.54 16.22
CA VAL A 98 25.95 9.34 17.45
C VAL A 98 24.48 9.64 17.70
N ASN A 99 24.01 9.36 18.93
CA ASN A 99 22.64 9.62 19.37
C ASN A 99 21.54 8.91 18.56
N ARG A 100 21.86 7.79 17.89
CA ARG A 100 20.92 7.05 17.06
C ARG A 100 21.09 5.54 17.20
N TYR A 101 19.99 4.87 17.52
CA TYR A 101 19.92 3.44 17.69
C TYR A 101 18.93 2.84 16.70
N GLN A 102 19.23 1.66 16.19
CA GLN A 102 18.26 0.84 15.48
C GLN A 102 17.60 -0.14 16.43
N ILE A 103 16.32 -0.38 16.24
CA ILE A 103 15.53 -1.39 16.95
C ILE A 103 15.02 -2.38 15.92
N LYS A 104 15.38 -3.66 16.03
CA LYS A 104 14.78 -4.73 15.22
C LYS A 104 13.92 -5.62 16.10
N THR A 105 12.68 -5.84 15.69
CA THR A 105 11.69 -6.60 16.46
C THR A 105 11.03 -7.63 15.57
N ILE A 106 11.01 -8.89 16.00
CA ILE A 106 10.24 -9.94 15.36
C ILE A 106 8.86 -10.02 16.02
N PHE A 107 7.83 -10.21 15.20
CA PHE A 107 6.45 -10.45 15.63
C PHE A 107 6.09 -11.87 15.23
N ALA A 108 5.97 -12.76 16.21
CA ALA A 108 5.81 -14.19 15.98
C ALA A 108 4.83 -14.83 16.95
N VAL A 109 4.21 -15.92 16.51
CA VAL A 109 3.41 -16.81 17.35
C VAL A 109 4.35 -17.82 18.00
N ALA A 110 4.28 -17.97 19.33
CA ALA A 110 5.16 -18.87 20.07
C ALA A 110 4.93 -20.35 19.71
N ASN A 111 3.67 -20.76 19.59
CA ASN A 111 3.25 -22.13 19.30
C ASN A 111 2.13 -22.13 18.25
N PRO A 112 2.45 -21.94 16.96
CA PRO A 112 1.44 -21.96 15.91
C PRO A 112 0.90 -23.38 15.68
N ASP A 113 -0.42 -23.50 15.51
CA ASP A 113 -1.02 -24.72 14.97
C ASP A 113 -0.49 -25.00 13.55
N GLN A 114 -0.62 -26.25 13.08
CA GLN A 114 0.01 -26.71 11.83
C GLN A 114 -0.37 -25.87 10.60
N GLU A 115 -1.61 -25.37 10.53
CA GLU A 115 -2.09 -24.49 9.47
C GLU A 115 -1.40 -23.11 9.49
N TYR A 116 -1.08 -22.60 10.69
CA TYR A 116 -0.53 -21.25 10.90
C TYR A 116 0.99 -21.20 10.94
N LYS A 117 1.67 -22.35 10.90
CA LYS A 117 3.15 -22.42 10.86
C LYS A 117 3.76 -21.63 9.71
N LYS A 118 3.06 -21.52 8.57
CA LYS A 118 3.53 -20.77 7.39
C LYS A 118 3.35 -19.25 7.48
N PHE A 119 2.66 -18.76 8.51
CA PHE A 119 2.35 -17.34 8.71
C PHE A 119 3.05 -16.76 9.95
N THR A 120 4.09 -17.44 10.46
CA THR A 120 4.91 -16.95 11.56
C THR A 120 6.41 -17.17 11.26
N PRO A 121 7.28 -16.17 11.51
CA PRO A 121 6.95 -14.82 11.95
C PRO A 121 6.10 -14.08 10.91
N ASP A 122 5.23 -13.18 11.38
CA ASP A 122 4.46 -12.33 10.46
C ASP A 122 5.38 -11.30 9.80
N CYS A 123 6.21 -10.66 10.61
CA CYS A 123 7.16 -9.67 10.15
C CYS A 123 8.34 -9.49 11.12
N ILE A 124 9.38 -8.85 10.61
CA ILE A 124 10.44 -8.23 11.40
C ILE A 124 10.43 -6.74 11.06
N THR A 125 10.18 -5.87 12.04
CA THR A 125 10.26 -4.42 11.83
C THR A 125 11.63 -3.87 12.19
N LYS A 126 12.02 -2.77 11.54
CA LYS A 126 13.16 -1.92 11.89
C LYS A 126 12.67 -0.50 12.12
N LEU A 127 12.99 0.08 13.27
CA LEU A 127 12.78 1.51 13.56
C LEU A 127 14.08 2.15 14.04
N TYR A 128 14.14 3.49 13.99
CA TYR A 128 15.19 4.25 14.66
C TYR A 128 14.69 4.90 15.95
N ALA A 129 15.58 4.97 16.93
CA ALA A 129 15.44 5.83 18.10
C ALA A 129 16.53 6.90 18.07
N VAL A 130 16.13 8.16 18.06
CA VAL A 130 17.01 9.33 17.89
C VAL A 130 16.88 10.23 19.11
N ARG A 131 18.01 10.67 19.66
CA ARG A 131 18.00 11.61 20.79
C ARG A 131 17.69 13.02 20.29
N ASN A 132 16.68 13.68 20.85
CA ASN A 132 16.33 15.07 20.57
C ASN A 132 17.25 16.04 21.34
N SER A 133 17.06 17.35 21.13
CA SER A 133 17.83 18.41 21.79
C SER A 133 17.64 18.46 23.31
N GLN A 134 16.50 17.96 23.81
CA GLN A 134 16.20 17.82 25.24
C GLN A 134 16.84 16.57 25.87
N GLY A 135 17.56 15.75 25.08
CA GLY A 135 18.22 14.56 25.55
C GLY A 135 17.32 13.31 25.64
N GLU A 136 16.08 13.37 25.17
CA GLU A 136 15.14 12.24 25.15
C GLU A 136 15.24 11.46 23.84
N PHE A 137 15.10 10.14 23.87
CA PHE A 137 14.94 9.37 22.63
C PHE A 137 13.50 9.47 22.11
N LYS A 138 13.36 9.61 20.79
CA LYS A 138 12.09 9.51 20.05
C LYS A 138 12.24 8.54 18.88
N LEU A 139 11.15 7.87 18.52
CA LEU A 139 11.10 6.98 17.36
C LEU A 139 11.07 7.77 16.05
N GLU A 140 11.65 7.19 15.01
CA GLU A 140 11.71 7.74 13.65
C GLU A 140 11.56 6.58 12.65
N ASN A 141 10.85 6.84 11.54
CA ASN A 141 10.78 5.93 10.41
C ASN A 141 12.17 5.77 9.78
N VAL A 142 12.41 4.63 9.13
CA VAL A 142 13.74 4.36 8.57
C VAL A 142 14.00 5.13 7.28
N ILE A 143 12.94 5.45 6.53
CA ILE A 143 13.00 5.99 5.17
C ILE A 143 13.89 7.23 5.06
N SER A 144 13.76 8.21 5.97
CA SER A 144 14.54 9.46 5.89
C SER A 144 16.04 9.20 6.04
N TYR A 145 16.41 8.36 6.99
CA TYR A 145 17.81 8.03 7.24
C TYR A 145 18.35 7.10 6.15
N ASP A 146 17.64 6.02 5.81
CA ASP A 146 18.14 4.99 4.89
C ASP A 146 18.30 5.51 3.47
N THR A 147 17.44 6.43 3.02
CA THR A 147 17.54 6.98 1.66
C THR A 147 18.37 8.26 1.59
N ARG A 148 19.01 8.71 2.68
CA ARG A 148 19.69 10.03 2.74
C ARG A 148 20.82 10.19 1.70
N ASN A 149 21.47 9.09 1.36
CA ASN A 149 22.58 9.02 0.41
C ASN A 149 22.18 8.40 -0.94
N TRP A 150 20.89 8.09 -1.14
CA TRP A 150 20.43 7.56 -2.42
C TRP A 150 20.48 8.63 -3.49
N LYS A 151 20.70 8.20 -4.74
CA LYS A 151 20.76 9.11 -5.87
C LYS A 151 19.37 9.69 -6.11
N LYS A 152 19.33 10.99 -6.42
CA LYS A 152 18.09 11.73 -6.68
C LYS A 152 18.11 12.28 -8.09
N TYR A 153 17.04 12.05 -8.83
CA TYR A 153 16.85 12.59 -10.17
C TYR A 153 15.52 13.32 -10.22
N ARG A 154 15.47 14.43 -10.94
CA ARG A 154 14.22 15.14 -11.17
C ARG A 154 13.94 15.20 -12.66
N HIS A 155 12.75 14.77 -13.04
CA HIS A 155 12.26 14.91 -14.41
C HIS A 155 10.86 15.53 -14.35
N LYS A 156 10.76 16.82 -14.71
CA LYS A 156 9.55 17.65 -14.54
C LYS A 156 8.97 17.57 -13.11
N PHE A 157 7.82 16.88 -12.97
CA PHE A 157 7.05 16.74 -11.74
C PHE A 157 7.36 15.45 -10.95
N ILE A 158 8.19 14.55 -11.48
CA ILE A 158 8.60 13.33 -10.77
C ILE A 158 9.98 13.55 -10.14
N ASN A 159 10.06 13.35 -8.82
CA ASN A 159 11.31 13.29 -8.07
C ASN A 159 11.65 11.83 -7.78
N TYR A 160 12.61 11.27 -8.50
CA TYR A 160 13.07 9.90 -8.32
C TYR A 160 14.06 9.82 -7.17
N ILE A 161 13.85 8.85 -6.26
CA ILE A 161 14.79 8.46 -5.22
C ILE A 161 15.19 7.01 -5.50
N VAL A 162 16.43 6.82 -5.95
CA VAL A 162 16.87 5.58 -6.61
C VAL A 162 17.77 4.77 -5.69
N HIS A 163 17.36 3.54 -5.39
CA HIS A 163 18.14 2.58 -4.62
C HIS A 163 19.54 2.38 -5.26
N PRO A 164 20.62 2.21 -4.47
CA PRO A 164 21.96 2.01 -5.00
C PRO A 164 22.12 0.87 -6.01
N ASP A 165 21.33 -0.19 -5.85
CA ASP A 165 21.33 -1.37 -6.75
C ASP A 165 20.44 -1.22 -7.98
N CYS A 166 19.86 -0.03 -8.19
CA CYS A 166 19.09 0.28 -9.38
C CYS A 166 19.84 1.26 -10.29
N ASN A 167 19.63 1.12 -11.60
CA ASN A 167 20.22 1.99 -12.60
C ASN A 167 19.16 2.93 -13.16
N PHE A 168 19.36 4.23 -12.98
CA PHE A 168 18.41 5.21 -13.48
C PHE A 168 18.40 5.26 -15.02
N ASN A 169 17.28 4.93 -15.65
CA ASN A 169 17.08 5.03 -17.09
C ASN A 169 16.27 6.26 -17.49
N LYS A 170 16.96 7.27 -18.03
CA LYS A 170 16.34 8.53 -18.49
C LYS A 170 15.26 8.31 -19.56
N LYS A 171 15.40 7.33 -20.45
CA LYS A 171 14.41 7.06 -21.50
C LYS A 171 13.10 6.52 -20.91
N GLU A 172 13.18 5.70 -19.88
CA GLU A 172 11.97 5.24 -19.17
C GLU A 172 11.32 6.38 -18.39
N ALA A 173 12.11 7.26 -17.77
CA ALA A 173 11.57 8.47 -17.14
C ALA A 173 10.87 9.40 -18.15
N GLU A 174 11.39 9.53 -19.37
CA GLU A 174 10.73 10.29 -20.45
C GLU A 174 9.39 9.65 -20.86
N LYS A 175 9.32 8.31 -20.95
CA LYS A 175 8.06 7.58 -21.18
C LYS A 175 7.06 7.79 -20.05
N ALA A 176 7.50 7.75 -18.80
CA ALA A 176 6.68 8.00 -17.63
C ALA A 176 6.02 9.39 -17.69
N ILE A 177 6.80 10.42 -18.03
CA ILE A 177 6.29 11.77 -18.22
C ILE A 177 5.29 11.85 -19.36
N ALA A 178 5.61 11.28 -20.52
CA ALA A 178 4.72 11.29 -21.67
C ALA A 178 3.38 10.61 -21.36
N PHE A 179 3.40 9.49 -20.63
CA PHE A 179 2.21 8.82 -20.14
C PHE A 179 1.38 9.73 -19.23
N CYS A 180 2.01 10.31 -18.20
CA CYS A 180 1.33 11.19 -17.24
C CYS A 180 0.71 12.41 -17.93
N GLU A 181 1.43 13.06 -18.86
CA GLU A 181 0.93 14.21 -19.61
C GLU A 181 -0.22 13.83 -20.55
N LYS A 182 -0.18 12.64 -21.17
CA LYS A 182 -1.29 12.11 -21.99
C LYS A 182 -2.55 11.94 -21.14
N ILE A 183 -2.46 11.25 -20.00
CA ILE A 183 -3.60 11.02 -19.11
C ILE A 183 -4.11 12.33 -18.54
N ALA A 184 -3.22 13.21 -18.10
CA ALA A 184 -3.60 14.52 -17.57
C ALA A 184 -4.33 15.37 -18.61
N LYS A 185 -3.90 15.36 -19.88
CA LYS A 185 -4.60 16.03 -20.98
C LYS A 185 -5.98 15.40 -21.25
N GLN A 186 -6.05 14.07 -21.33
CA GLN A 186 -7.29 13.33 -21.60
C GLN A 186 -8.34 13.58 -20.51
N PHE A 187 -7.93 13.64 -19.25
CA PHE A 187 -8.81 13.81 -18.11
C PHE A 187 -8.80 15.22 -17.51
N LYS A 188 -8.17 16.20 -18.16
CA LYS A 188 -8.07 17.60 -17.71
C LYS A 188 -7.60 17.73 -16.25
N ILE A 189 -6.63 16.90 -15.88
CA ILE A 189 -6.07 16.82 -14.53
C ILE A 189 -4.87 17.77 -14.43
N LYS A 190 -4.76 18.47 -13.30
CA LYS A 190 -3.54 19.22 -12.96
C LYS A 190 -2.58 18.28 -12.22
N ILE A 191 -1.46 17.95 -12.86
CA ILE A 191 -0.42 17.10 -12.26
C ILE A 191 0.22 17.83 -11.08
N GLN A 192 0.27 17.17 -9.91
CA GLN A 192 1.05 17.62 -8.76
C GLN A 192 2.41 16.92 -8.76
N PRO A 193 3.48 17.58 -8.28
CA PRO A 193 4.75 16.92 -8.08
C PRO A 193 4.64 15.78 -7.05
N PHE A 194 5.31 14.67 -7.33
CA PHE A 194 5.37 13.52 -6.43
C PHE A 194 6.77 12.91 -6.39
N THR A 195 7.03 12.15 -5.32
CA THR A 195 8.26 11.40 -5.12
C THR A 195 8.04 9.96 -5.56
N TYR A 196 8.99 9.40 -6.29
CA TYR A 196 8.95 8.02 -6.76
C TYR A 196 10.19 7.26 -6.29
N TYR A 197 9.99 6.34 -5.37
CA TYR A 197 11.01 5.47 -4.82
C TYR A 197 11.17 4.24 -5.72
N LEU A 198 12.35 4.11 -6.30
CA LEU A 198 12.71 3.04 -7.21
C LEU A 198 13.63 2.08 -6.46
N VAL A 199 13.12 0.88 -6.15
CA VAL A 199 13.84 -0.17 -5.45
C VAL A 199 13.84 -1.47 -6.28
N PRO A 200 14.82 -2.37 -6.08
CA PRO A 200 15.03 -3.50 -6.98
C PRO A 200 14.08 -4.69 -6.75
N ASN A 201 13.40 -4.76 -5.60
CA ASN A 201 12.53 -5.87 -5.23
C ASN A 201 11.58 -5.50 -4.06
N SER A 202 10.66 -6.42 -3.73
CA SER A 202 9.65 -6.23 -2.67
C SER A 202 10.27 -6.09 -1.27
N ASP A 203 11.39 -6.75 -0.99
CA ASP A 203 12.04 -6.67 0.32
C ASP A 203 12.61 -5.26 0.57
N GLU A 204 13.28 -4.69 -0.43
CA GLU A 204 13.76 -3.31 -0.37
C GLU A 204 12.61 -2.29 -0.30
N MET A 205 11.47 -2.60 -0.91
CA MET A 205 10.25 -1.80 -0.72
C MET A 205 9.77 -1.90 0.73
N GLY A 206 9.70 -3.11 1.29
CA GLY A 206 9.35 -3.37 2.68
C GLY A 206 10.22 -2.59 3.66
N ARG A 207 11.53 -2.48 3.39
CA ARG A 207 12.44 -1.65 4.19
C ARG A 207 12.01 -0.20 4.28
N LEU A 208 11.50 0.39 3.20
CA LEU A 208 10.97 1.77 3.23
C LEU A 208 9.67 1.90 4.04
N TYR A 209 8.99 0.80 4.32
CA TYR A 209 7.84 0.70 5.23
C TYR A 209 8.21 0.26 6.65
N ASN A 210 9.49 0.31 7.04
CA ASN A 210 10.01 -0.16 8.33
C ASN A 210 10.04 -1.69 8.50
N PHE A 211 10.02 -2.49 7.42
CA PHE A 211 10.16 -3.94 7.50
C PHE A 211 11.55 -4.43 7.09
N GLU A 212 12.19 -5.22 7.94
CA GLU A 212 13.37 -6.01 7.58
C GLU A 212 12.97 -7.36 6.96
N TYR A 213 11.77 -7.83 7.30
CA TYR A 213 11.09 -8.97 6.70
C TYR A 213 9.58 -8.73 6.75
N TRP A 214 8.89 -9.03 5.66
CA TRP A 214 7.43 -9.03 5.56
C TRP A 214 6.98 -10.13 4.59
N MET A 215 5.72 -10.55 4.65
CA MET A 215 5.18 -11.58 3.75
C MET A 215 4.64 -11.00 2.42
N SER A 216 4.82 -9.70 2.17
CA SER A 216 4.26 -9.02 1.00
C SER A 216 5.15 -9.14 -0.22
N TYR A 217 4.53 -9.31 -1.39
CA TYR A 217 5.17 -9.34 -2.71
C TYR A 217 4.69 -8.19 -3.61
N MET A 218 4.43 -7.02 -3.02
CA MET A 218 3.89 -5.85 -3.74
C MET A 218 4.82 -5.36 -4.86
N GLY A 219 4.24 -5.18 -6.06
CA GLY A 219 4.90 -4.61 -7.24
C GLY A 219 5.07 -3.09 -7.19
N GLY A 220 4.12 -2.43 -6.53
CA GLY A 220 4.19 -1.01 -6.21
C GLY A 220 3.07 -0.58 -5.28
N GLN A 221 3.14 0.68 -4.87
CA GLN A 221 2.13 1.30 -4.02
C GLN A 221 2.17 2.81 -4.19
N THR A 222 1.01 3.39 -4.44
CA THR A 222 0.79 4.83 -4.37
C THR A 222 0.29 5.23 -2.98
N MET A 223 0.99 6.17 -2.34
CA MET A 223 0.59 6.83 -1.10
C MET A 223 0.20 8.28 -1.40
N THR A 224 -0.98 8.47 -2.00
CA THR A 224 -1.47 9.77 -2.45
C THR A 224 -1.47 10.85 -1.36
N PRO A 225 -1.78 10.58 -0.06
CA PRO A 225 -1.69 11.60 0.98
C PRO A 225 -0.30 12.20 1.21
N LEU A 226 0.76 11.48 0.81
CA LEU A 226 2.15 11.91 0.90
C LEU A 226 2.73 12.34 -0.46
N ASN A 227 1.98 12.17 -1.55
CA ASN A 227 2.48 12.26 -2.92
C ASN A 227 3.73 11.37 -3.12
N GLU A 228 3.67 10.13 -2.64
CA GLU A 228 4.74 9.15 -2.81
C GLU A 228 4.25 7.96 -3.62
N ILE A 229 5.11 7.42 -4.48
CA ILE A 229 4.93 6.13 -5.14
C ILE A 229 6.16 5.28 -4.85
N PHE A 230 5.95 3.99 -4.64
CA PHE A 230 7.00 2.99 -4.47
C PHE A 230 6.86 1.95 -5.59
N THR A 231 7.97 1.51 -6.17
CA THR A 231 8.00 0.36 -7.10
C THR A 231 9.11 -0.60 -6.73
N SER A 232 8.82 -1.89 -6.85
CA SER A 232 9.79 -2.98 -6.68
C SER A 232 10.32 -3.54 -8.00
N TYR A 233 9.98 -2.93 -9.15
CA TYR A 233 10.40 -3.41 -10.47
C TYR A 233 11.75 -2.84 -10.94
N GLY A 234 12.36 -1.94 -10.18
CA GLY A 234 13.59 -1.27 -10.62
C GLY A 234 13.40 -0.37 -11.86
N SER A 235 12.17 0.10 -12.15
CA SER A 235 11.84 0.86 -13.37
C SER A 235 11.28 2.25 -13.08
N GLU A 236 11.73 3.24 -13.85
CA GLU A 236 11.26 4.64 -13.78
C GLU A 236 9.82 4.81 -14.28
N ASN A 237 9.28 3.78 -14.94
CA ASN A 237 8.00 3.83 -15.63
C ASN A 237 7.11 2.70 -15.12
N PHE A 238 6.20 3.03 -14.19
CA PHE A 238 5.13 2.13 -13.76
C PHE A 238 3.77 2.83 -13.91
N PRO A 239 3.18 2.84 -15.12
CA PRO A 239 1.99 3.62 -15.44
C PRO A 239 0.77 3.34 -14.57
N HIS A 240 0.60 2.11 -14.07
CA HIS A 240 -0.53 1.74 -13.21
C HIS A 240 -0.61 2.63 -11.96
N GLU A 241 0.50 2.73 -11.22
CA GLU A 241 0.58 3.58 -10.03
C GLU A 241 0.50 5.07 -10.37
N PHE A 242 0.97 5.48 -11.55
CA PHE A 242 0.81 6.87 -11.99
C PHE A 242 -0.66 7.25 -12.17
N VAL A 243 -1.53 6.32 -12.59
CA VAL A 243 -2.98 6.61 -12.64
C VAL A 243 -3.51 6.92 -11.24
N HIS A 244 -3.17 6.09 -10.24
CA HIS A 244 -3.57 6.32 -8.84
C HIS A 244 -3.08 7.66 -8.28
N MET A 245 -1.91 8.13 -8.71
CA MET A 245 -1.36 9.43 -8.30
C MET A 245 -2.00 10.62 -9.03
N LEU A 246 -2.35 10.45 -10.31
CA LEU A 246 -2.94 11.51 -11.12
C LEU A 246 -4.38 11.79 -10.72
N PHE A 247 -5.17 10.75 -10.44
CA PHE A 247 -6.56 10.94 -10.07
C PHE A 247 -6.71 11.48 -8.63
N PRO A 248 -7.61 12.46 -8.40
CA PRO A 248 -7.71 13.14 -7.12
C PRO A 248 -8.03 12.22 -5.95
N TYR A 249 -7.22 12.33 -4.90
CA TYR A 249 -7.48 11.66 -3.64
C TYR A 249 -8.66 12.28 -2.88
N GLN A 250 -9.63 11.45 -2.51
CA GLN A 250 -10.74 11.84 -1.66
C GLN A 250 -10.26 11.92 -0.20
N LYS A 251 -10.43 13.07 0.45
CA LYS A 251 -9.98 13.25 1.86
C LYS A 251 -10.91 12.63 2.89
N ASP A 252 -12.16 12.37 2.51
CA ASP A 252 -13.14 11.71 3.36
C ASP A 252 -13.20 10.23 2.98
N PRO A 253 -12.82 9.30 3.88
CA PRO A 253 -12.89 7.86 3.63
C PRO A 253 -14.27 7.35 3.20
N ARG A 254 -15.35 8.05 3.57
CA ARG A 254 -16.72 7.71 3.16
C ARG A 254 -16.98 7.98 1.69
N LEU A 255 -16.14 8.80 1.06
CA LEU A 255 -16.22 9.17 -0.35
C LEU A 255 -15.22 8.41 -1.21
N TYR A 256 -14.55 7.39 -0.68
CA TYR A 256 -13.61 6.59 -1.46
C TYR A 256 -14.30 5.90 -2.63
N CYS A 257 -13.66 6.04 -3.80
CA CYS A 257 -14.00 5.31 -5.01
C CYS A 257 -13.96 3.80 -4.72
N PRO A 258 -15.00 3.02 -5.09
CA PRO A 258 -14.99 1.58 -4.94
C PRO A 258 -13.76 0.96 -5.59
N MET A 259 -13.15 -0.03 -4.93
CA MET A 259 -11.90 -0.65 -5.39
C MET A 259 -11.98 -1.18 -6.83
N ILE A 260 -13.11 -1.77 -7.22
CA ILE A 260 -13.34 -2.24 -8.59
C ILE A 260 -13.21 -1.11 -9.62
N ILE A 261 -13.60 0.12 -9.29
CA ILE A 261 -13.44 1.27 -10.19
C ILE A 261 -12.04 1.88 -10.06
N ASN A 262 -11.51 2.02 -8.85
CA ASN A 262 -10.18 2.61 -8.64
C ASN A 262 -9.08 1.78 -9.33
N GLU A 263 -9.02 0.48 -9.05
CA GLU A 263 -8.09 -0.45 -9.70
C GLU A 263 -8.45 -0.64 -11.17
N GLY A 264 -9.74 -0.70 -11.49
CA GLY A 264 -10.22 -0.84 -12.86
C GLY A 264 -9.75 0.27 -13.79
N LEU A 265 -9.81 1.52 -13.34
CA LEU A 265 -9.37 2.67 -14.12
C LEU A 265 -7.86 2.63 -14.40
N ALA A 266 -7.06 2.31 -13.38
CA ALA A 266 -5.62 2.12 -13.53
C ALA A 266 -5.32 0.96 -14.50
N THR A 267 -5.99 -0.17 -14.33
CA THR A 267 -5.84 -1.35 -15.18
C THR A 267 -6.23 -1.12 -16.63
N TRP A 268 -7.33 -0.40 -16.89
CA TRP A 268 -7.72 -0.08 -18.27
C TRP A 268 -6.73 0.88 -18.96
N LEU A 269 -6.24 1.90 -18.25
CA LEU A 269 -5.34 2.90 -18.83
C LEU A 269 -3.90 2.41 -18.97
N ALA A 270 -3.46 1.48 -18.13
CA ALA A 270 -2.04 1.15 -17.96
C ALA A 270 -1.73 -0.36 -17.85
N GLY A 271 -2.74 -1.24 -17.83
CA GLY A 271 -2.57 -2.64 -17.49
C GLY A 271 -2.49 -2.88 -15.98
N PRO A 272 -2.63 -4.13 -15.50
CA PRO A 272 -2.61 -4.44 -14.06
C PRO A 272 -1.20 -4.49 -13.45
N SER A 273 -0.15 -4.57 -14.26
CA SER A 273 1.23 -4.66 -13.80
C SER A 273 2.20 -3.96 -14.76
N ALA A 274 3.49 -3.88 -14.41
CA ALA A 274 4.49 -3.21 -15.23
C ALA A 274 4.72 -3.85 -16.60
N ASN A 275 4.40 -5.14 -16.75
CA ASN A 275 4.76 -5.95 -17.93
C ASN A 275 3.55 -6.59 -18.62
N GLU A 276 2.32 -6.22 -18.24
CA GLU A 276 1.10 -6.80 -18.79
C GLU A 276 0.15 -5.69 -19.21
N THR A 277 -0.30 -5.74 -20.46
CA THR A 277 -1.31 -4.81 -20.99
C THR A 277 -2.71 -5.18 -20.50
N PHE A 278 -3.66 -4.25 -20.61
CA PHE A 278 -5.06 -4.51 -20.30
C PHE A 278 -5.63 -5.69 -21.12
N GLU A 279 -5.32 -5.75 -22.41
CA GLU A 279 -5.82 -6.77 -23.33
C GLU A 279 -5.26 -8.17 -23.02
N GLU A 280 -3.99 -8.27 -22.64
CA GLU A 280 -3.36 -9.52 -22.21
C GLU A 280 -4.00 -10.03 -20.91
N ALA A 281 -4.18 -9.14 -19.94
CA ALA A 281 -4.84 -9.47 -18.68
C ALA A 281 -6.30 -9.89 -18.90
N LEU A 282 -7.02 -9.19 -19.79
CA LEU A 282 -8.40 -9.53 -20.17
C LEU A 282 -8.49 -10.90 -20.83
N GLN A 283 -7.53 -11.26 -21.69
CA GLN A 283 -7.45 -12.58 -22.29
C GLN A 283 -7.19 -13.67 -21.24
N SER A 284 -6.34 -13.40 -20.25
CA SER A 284 -6.08 -14.33 -19.14
C SER A 284 -7.32 -14.53 -18.27
N VAL A 285 -7.96 -13.44 -17.85
CA VAL A 285 -9.17 -13.45 -17.01
C VAL A 285 -10.36 -14.10 -17.73
N SER A 286 -10.50 -13.91 -19.04
CA SER A 286 -11.51 -14.62 -19.87
C SER A 286 -11.45 -16.13 -19.68
N LYS A 287 -10.23 -16.73 -19.69
CA LYS A 287 -10.04 -18.17 -19.45
C LYS A 287 -10.52 -18.61 -18.07
N SER A 288 -10.34 -17.77 -17.05
CA SER A 288 -10.86 -18.04 -15.70
C SER A 288 -12.39 -17.95 -15.65
N PHE A 289 -12.99 -16.98 -16.36
CA PHE A 289 -14.44 -16.81 -16.44
C PHE A 289 -15.12 -17.97 -17.18
N GLN A 290 -14.48 -18.52 -18.22
CA GLN A 290 -15.00 -19.66 -18.98
C GLN A 290 -15.11 -20.95 -18.16
N LYS A 291 -14.28 -21.10 -17.11
CA LYS A 291 -14.29 -22.27 -16.21
C LYS A 291 -15.37 -22.21 -15.13
N LYS A 292 -16.16 -21.14 -15.06
CA LYS A 292 -17.22 -20.95 -14.06
C LYS A 292 -18.57 -20.81 -14.73
N GLU A 293 -19.56 -21.52 -14.20
CA GLU A 293 -20.94 -21.46 -14.69
C GLU A 293 -21.61 -20.12 -14.34
N ARG A 294 -21.44 -19.66 -13.10
CA ARG A 294 -21.99 -18.42 -12.58
C ARG A 294 -20.91 -17.60 -11.87
N ILE A 295 -20.89 -16.30 -12.16
CA ILE A 295 -20.07 -15.27 -11.54
C ILE A 295 -20.99 -14.07 -11.33
N THR A 296 -20.81 -13.32 -10.25
CA THR A 296 -21.48 -12.04 -9.98
C THR A 296 -20.44 -10.96 -9.63
N PHE A 297 -20.83 -9.69 -9.67
CA PHE A 297 -20.01 -8.59 -9.17
C PHE A 297 -19.77 -8.72 -7.67
N GLU A 298 -20.72 -9.23 -6.89
CA GLU A 298 -20.52 -9.48 -5.46
C GLU A 298 -19.41 -10.50 -5.22
N ASP A 299 -19.37 -11.60 -5.99
CA ASP A 299 -18.30 -12.61 -5.88
C ASP A 299 -16.91 -11.99 -6.12
N ILE A 300 -16.83 -11.06 -7.07
CA ILE A 300 -15.60 -10.37 -7.45
C ILE A 300 -15.20 -9.34 -6.39
N MET A 301 -16.12 -8.48 -5.96
CA MET A 301 -15.87 -7.39 -5.00
C MET A 301 -15.58 -7.91 -3.59
N THR A 302 -16.08 -9.09 -3.24
CA THR A 302 -15.80 -9.75 -1.95
C THR A 302 -14.67 -10.77 -2.02
N PHE A 303 -13.99 -10.88 -3.17
CA PHE A 303 -12.90 -11.82 -3.42
C PHE A 303 -13.26 -13.30 -3.23
N GLN A 304 -14.55 -13.66 -3.32
CA GLN A 304 -14.99 -15.05 -3.42
C GLN A 304 -14.59 -15.68 -4.77
N PHE A 305 -14.49 -14.85 -5.82
CA PHE A 305 -13.91 -15.22 -7.11
C PHE A 305 -12.67 -14.37 -7.42
N LYS A 306 -11.50 -14.98 -7.23
CA LYS A 306 -10.18 -14.38 -7.51
C LYS A 306 -9.20 -15.45 -8.03
N ASN A 307 -8.08 -15.01 -8.60
CA ASN A 307 -6.97 -15.91 -8.86
C ASN A 307 -6.27 -16.27 -7.54
N GLU A 308 -5.51 -17.36 -7.54
CA GLU A 308 -4.80 -17.82 -6.35
C GLU A 308 -3.71 -16.84 -5.89
N PHE A 309 -3.04 -16.20 -6.86
CA PHE A 309 -1.83 -15.39 -6.62
C PHE A 309 -2.00 -13.90 -6.94
N ASP A 310 -3.15 -13.46 -7.44
CA ASP A 310 -3.39 -12.06 -7.78
C ASP A 310 -4.86 -11.64 -7.69
N ASN A 311 -5.09 -10.34 -7.82
CA ASN A 311 -6.42 -9.71 -7.86
C ASN A 311 -6.86 -9.31 -9.28
N SER A 312 -6.24 -9.89 -10.32
CA SER A 312 -6.45 -9.52 -11.72
C SER A 312 -7.92 -9.59 -12.15
N ILE A 313 -8.72 -10.50 -11.56
CA ILE A 313 -10.16 -10.60 -11.83
C ILE A 313 -10.90 -9.30 -11.49
N LEU A 314 -10.68 -8.72 -10.30
CA LEU A 314 -11.32 -7.47 -9.89
C LEU A 314 -10.85 -6.31 -10.78
N TYR A 315 -9.56 -6.27 -11.04
CA TYR A 315 -8.87 -5.20 -11.77
C TYR A 315 -9.35 -5.15 -13.22
N VAL A 316 -9.34 -6.29 -13.91
CA VAL A 316 -9.80 -6.41 -15.29
C VAL A 316 -11.30 -6.16 -15.40
N THR A 317 -12.11 -6.70 -14.48
CA THR A 317 -13.57 -6.46 -14.50
C THR A 317 -13.88 -4.97 -14.38
N GLY A 318 -13.24 -4.30 -13.44
CA GLY A 318 -13.26 -2.85 -13.30
C GLY A 318 -12.80 -2.11 -14.55
N GLY A 319 -11.74 -2.60 -15.20
CA GLY A 319 -11.21 -2.03 -16.43
C GLY A 319 -12.19 -2.12 -17.60
N VAL A 320 -12.92 -3.23 -17.73
CA VAL A 320 -14.00 -3.36 -18.73
C VAL A 320 -15.14 -2.38 -18.44
N ILE A 321 -15.55 -2.22 -17.18
CA ILE A 321 -16.56 -1.23 -16.79
C ILE A 321 -16.10 0.19 -17.21
N CYS A 322 -14.86 0.57 -16.86
CA CYS A 322 -14.30 1.87 -17.22
C CYS A 322 -14.22 2.05 -18.74
N LYS A 323 -13.74 1.04 -19.47
CA LYS A 323 -13.67 1.04 -20.94
C LYS A 323 -15.04 1.33 -21.56
N PHE A 324 -16.07 0.60 -21.17
CA PHE A 324 -17.42 0.74 -21.73
C PHE A 324 -18.02 2.11 -21.43
N VAL A 325 -17.84 2.60 -20.20
CA VAL A 325 -18.32 3.93 -19.82
C VAL A 325 -17.58 5.04 -20.57
N PHE A 326 -16.27 4.90 -20.77
CA PHE A 326 -15.51 5.85 -21.56
C PHE A 326 -15.92 5.83 -23.04
N GLU A 327 -16.14 4.65 -23.64
CA GLU A 327 -16.62 4.52 -25.02
C GLU A 327 -17.98 5.20 -25.23
N LYS A 328 -18.87 5.11 -24.24
CA LYS A 328 -20.24 5.67 -24.33
C LYS A 328 -20.33 7.15 -23.94
N HIS A 329 -19.59 7.57 -22.91
CA HIS A 329 -19.76 8.88 -22.26
C HIS A 329 -18.48 9.72 -22.19
N GLY A 330 -17.37 9.19 -22.70
CA GLY A 330 -16.06 9.81 -22.66
C GLY A 330 -15.59 10.10 -21.23
N GLN A 331 -14.79 11.15 -21.10
CA GLN A 331 -14.22 11.62 -19.84
C GLN A 331 -15.29 11.88 -18.75
N LYS A 332 -16.47 12.38 -19.13
CA LYS A 332 -17.53 12.73 -18.16
C LYS A 332 -18.04 11.49 -17.42
N GLY A 333 -18.25 10.38 -18.12
CA GLY A 333 -18.67 9.13 -17.50
C GLY A 333 -17.63 8.55 -16.54
N ILE A 334 -16.34 8.65 -16.88
CA ILE A 334 -15.26 8.23 -15.97
C ILE A 334 -15.23 9.06 -14.70
N TRP A 335 -15.40 10.38 -14.79
CA TRP A 335 -15.50 11.21 -13.59
C TRP A 335 -16.70 10.88 -12.73
N GLU A 336 -17.81 10.48 -13.35
CA GLU A 336 -19.00 10.06 -12.61
C GLU A 336 -18.77 8.74 -11.88
N LEU A 337 -18.16 7.76 -12.54
CA LEU A 337 -17.73 6.50 -11.90
C LEU A 337 -16.71 6.76 -10.79
N TYR A 338 -15.66 7.53 -11.05
CA TYR A 338 -14.56 7.73 -10.11
C TYR A 338 -14.98 8.49 -8.84
N ASN A 339 -15.99 9.35 -8.94
CA ASN A 339 -16.53 10.10 -7.79
C ASN A 339 -17.68 9.38 -7.08
N CYS A 340 -18.01 8.15 -7.47
CA CYS A 340 -18.94 7.32 -6.71
C CYS A 340 -18.27 6.81 -5.41
N ASN A 341 -19.09 6.29 -4.51
CA ASN A 341 -18.65 5.64 -3.29
C ASN A 341 -19.44 4.34 -3.09
N LYS A 342 -19.15 3.60 -2.03
CA LYS A 342 -19.82 2.32 -1.75
C LYS A 342 -21.35 2.44 -1.72
N ASP A 343 -21.87 3.53 -1.18
CA ASP A 343 -23.31 3.68 -0.93
C ASP A 343 -24.10 4.02 -2.21
N ASN A 344 -23.48 4.70 -3.17
CA ASN A 344 -24.14 5.09 -4.43
C ASN A 344 -23.63 4.34 -5.66
N PHE A 345 -22.64 3.45 -5.52
CA PHE A 345 -22.01 2.72 -6.63
C PHE A 345 -23.01 2.11 -7.59
N GLN A 346 -23.97 1.34 -7.09
CA GLN A 346 -25.01 0.70 -7.90
C GLN A 346 -25.79 1.73 -8.74
N SER A 347 -26.30 2.79 -8.10
CA SER A 347 -27.09 3.82 -8.78
C SER A 347 -26.29 4.58 -9.84
N VAL A 348 -24.99 4.79 -9.62
CA VAL A 348 -24.10 5.44 -10.58
C VAL A 348 -23.88 4.52 -11.78
N VAL A 349 -23.59 3.24 -11.54
CA VAL A 349 -23.45 2.22 -12.60
C VAL A 349 -24.72 2.16 -13.45
N GLU A 350 -25.89 2.08 -12.83
CA GLU A 350 -27.17 2.05 -13.54
C GLU A 350 -27.37 3.28 -14.42
N ARG A 351 -27.03 4.46 -13.91
CA ARG A 351 -27.18 5.73 -14.62
C ARG A 351 -26.22 5.86 -15.80
N VAL A 352 -24.93 5.52 -15.63
CA VAL A 352 -23.93 5.63 -16.71
C VAL A 352 -24.07 4.52 -17.76
N PHE A 353 -24.73 3.41 -17.44
CA PHE A 353 -25.07 2.40 -18.45
C PHE A 353 -26.47 2.60 -19.04
N GLY A 354 -27.39 3.26 -18.33
CA GLY A 354 -28.80 3.38 -18.72
C GLY A 354 -29.54 2.04 -18.67
N MET A 355 -29.12 1.14 -17.78
CA MET A 355 -29.59 -0.23 -17.62
C MET A 355 -29.62 -0.58 -16.12
N SER A 356 -30.39 -1.58 -15.71
CA SER A 356 -30.36 -2.05 -14.32
C SER A 356 -29.01 -2.68 -13.98
N TYR A 357 -28.62 -2.67 -12.70
CA TYR A 357 -27.32 -3.18 -12.27
C TYR A 357 -27.09 -4.63 -12.68
N ASN A 358 -28.13 -5.46 -12.59
CA ASN A 358 -28.10 -6.87 -13.01
C ASN A 358 -27.90 -7.03 -14.51
N GLU A 359 -28.42 -6.13 -15.33
CA GLU A 359 -28.17 -6.16 -16.77
C GLU A 359 -26.75 -5.72 -17.11
N VAL A 360 -26.20 -4.73 -16.40
CA VAL A 360 -24.79 -4.33 -16.52
C VAL A 360 -23.86 -5.48 -16.12
N GLU A 361 -24.13 -6.12 -14.98
CA GLU A 361 -23.37 -7.29 -14.52
C GLU A 361 -23.34 -8.38 -15.61
N ARG A 362 -24.52 -8.75 -16.14
CA ARG A 362 -24.60 -9.75 -17.22
C ARG A 362 -23.84 -9.33 -18.48
N LEU A 363 -23.94 -8.06 -18.89
CA LEU A 363 -23.23 -7.53 -20.05
C LEU A 363 -21.71 -7.65 -19.87
N ILE A 364 -21.19 -7.17 -18.74
CA ILE A 364 -19.75 -7.14 -18.46
C ILE A 364 -19.18 -8.55 -18.32
N ILE A 365 -19.87 -9.43 -17.59
CA ILE A 365 -19.45 -10.83 -17.43
C ILE A 365 -19.47 -11.56 -18.77
N ALA A 366 -20.51 -11.37 -19.58
CA ALA A 366 -20.60 -11.97 -20.91
C ALA A 366 -19.48 -11.45 -21.84
N TYR A 367 -19.16 -10.16 -21.80
CA TYR A 367 -18.05 -9.60 -22.57
C TYR A 367 -16.71 -10.25 -22.19
N ILE A 368 -16.41 -10.32 -20.90
CA ILE A 368 -15.16 -10.92 -20.42
C ILE A 368 -15.09 -12.41 -20.78
N LYS A 369 -16.16 -13.17 -20.52
CA LYS A 369 -16.21 -14.62 -20.77
C LYS A 369 -16.04 -14.98 -22.26
N ASN A 370 -16.52 -14.13 -23.15
CA ASN A 370 -16.44 -14.32 -24.60
C ASN A 370 -15.25 -13.61 -25.24
N TYR A 371 -14.39 -12.95 -24.46
CA TYR A 371 -13.24 -12.24 -25.02
C TYR A 371 -12.23 -13.23 -25.59
N SER A 372 -12.05 -13.18 -26.90
CA SER A 372 -10.96 -13.82 -27.63
C SER A 372 -10.21 -12.74 -28.42
N ARG A 373 -8.88 -12.76 -28.33
CA ARG A 373 -8.04 -11.88 -29.14
C ARG A 373 -8.08 -12.40 -30.58
N VAL A 374 -8.54 -11.56 -31.52
CA VAL A 374 -8.46 -11.83 -32.97
C VAL A 374 -7.02 -11.80 -33.42
#